data_AF-A0A6N8ECW9-F1
#
_entry.id   AF-A0A6N8ECW9-F1
#
_cell.length_a   1.000
_cell.length_b   1.000
_cell.length_c   1.000
_cell.angle_alpha   90.00
_cell.angle_beta   90.00
_cell.angle_gamma   90.00
#
_symmetry.space_group_name_H-M   'P 1'
#
loop_
_entity.id
_entity.type
_entity.pdbx_description
1 polymer ?
#
loop_
_entity_poly.entity_id
_entity_poly.type
_entity_poly.pdbx_seq_one_letter_code
_entity_poly.pdbx_strand_id
1 'polypeptide(L)'
;MLLAACSTTRHASLPAMIAVTSAPIADRCASFFPKGRWQLAHEINFQLANGANGNAVGVLIIDGNALSCALMTIEGLTLFTARSQSDGTLQVLRALPPFDRQGFAAGLIADVRAVFLSPPGVVSVGRLADGRVQCRYANGQEVTDVLPKMDGCFRLSTYAPMGSSGETPVQTRTVDARMCNQHGSTLMAHELNLTGQGAAGYTLNMRLLSAESLPAINP
;
A
#
# COMPACT_ATOMS: atom_id res chain seq x y z
N MET A 1 36.11 25.10 4.02
CA MET A 1 35.37 24.99 2.74
C MET A 1 34.57 23.70 2.80
N LEU A 2 33.30 23.76 3.23
CA LEU A 2 32.42 22.59 3.31
C LEU A 2 31.78 22.37 1.94
N LEU A 3 32.14 21.29 1.26
CA LEU A 3 31.45 20.85 0.05
C LEU A 3 30.16 20.12 0.48
N ALA A 4 29.03 20.82 0.42
CA ALA A 4 27.71 20.20 0.51
C ALA A 4 27.46 19.43 -0.80
N ALA A 5 27.70 18.12 -0.78
CA ALA A 5 27.27 17.24 -1.85
C ALA A 5 25.75 17.06 -1.75
N CYS A 6 24.99 17.82 -2.55
CA CYS A 6 23.57 17.52 -2.76
C CYS A 6 23.47 16.21 -3.54
N SER A 7 23.28 15.09 -2.83
CA SER A 7 22.80 13.86 -3.45
C SER A 7 21.39 14.13 -3.96
N THR A 8 21.26 14.33 -5.26
CA THR A 8 19.93 14.35 -5.90
C THR A 8 19.40 12.92 -5.91
N THR A 9 18.59 12.58 -4.90
CA THR A 9 17.84 11.33 -4.90
C THR A 9 16.93 11.35 -6.13
N ARG A 10 17.29 10.59 -7.17
CA ARG A 10 16.46 10.47 -8.38
C ARG A 10 15.21 9.68 -8.00
N HIS A 11 14.09 10.36 -7.94
CA HIS A 11 12.79 9.70 -7.83
C HIS A 11 12.34 9.27 -9.23
N ALA A 12 11.70 8.11 -9.33
CA ALA A 12 11.10 7.68 -10.59
C ALA A 12 9.92 8.59 -10.95
N SER A 13 9.79 8.96 -12.22
CA SER A 13 8.67 9.75 -12.73
C SER A 13 7.48 8.85 -13.10
N LEU A 14 6.30 9.45 -13.18
CA LEU A 14 5.10 8.79 -13.68
C LEU A 14 5.31 8.33 -15.14
N PRO A 15 5.18 7.03 -15.46
CA PRO A 15 5.40 6.55 -16.83
C PRO A 15 4.26 6.98 -17.77
N ALA A 16 4.60 7.21 -19.03
CA ALA A 16 3.61 7.42 -20.08
C ALA A 16 2.86 6.11 -20.38
N MET A 17 1.57 6.22 -20.68
CA MET A 17 0.72 5.09 -21.07
C MET A 17 -0.08 5.44 -22.32
N ILE A 18 -0.23 4.47 -23.22
CA ILE A 18 -1.11 4.58 -24.39
C ILE A 18 -2.45 3.94 -24.02
N ALA A 19 -3.54 4.70 -24.09
CA ALA A 19 -4.86 4.22 -23.70
C ALA A 19 -5.31 2.99 -24.53
N VAL A 20 -5.96 2.03 -23.87
CA VAL A 20 -6.55 0.85 -24.51
C VAL A 20 -8.01 0.73 -24.08
N THR A 21 -8.93 0.63 -25.04
CA THR A 21 -10.38 0.68 -24.83
C THR A 21 -11.06 -0.70 -24.69
N SER A 22 -10.34 -1.75 -24.30
CA SER A 22 -10.94 -3.07 -24.15
C SER A 22 -11.58 -3.25 -22.75
N ALA A 23 -12.91 -3.31 -22.69
CA ALA A 23 -13.72 -3.52 -21.48
C ALA A 23 -13.23 -4.66 -20.54
N PRO A 24 -12.77 -5.84 -21.01
CA PRO A 24 -12.34 -6.94 -20.14
C PRO A 24 -11.12 -6.64 -19.26
N ILE A 25 -10.39 -5.56 -19.52
CA ILE A 25 -9.18 -5.20 -18.78
C ILE A 25 -9.50 -4.27 -17.61
N ALA A 26 -10.50 -3.39 -17.74
CA ALA A 26 -10.92 -2.49 -16.66
C ALA A 26 -11.42 -3.27 -15.44
N ASP A 27 -12.19 -4.35 -15.66
CA ASP A 27 -12.71 -5.21 -14.59
C ASP A 27 -11.61 -5.98 -13.83
N ARG A 28 -10.43 -6.17 -14.44
CA ARG A 28 -9.28 -6.81 -13.80
C ARG A 28 -8.56 -5.87 -12.82
N CYS A 29 -8.67 -4.56 -12.99
CA CYS A 29 -7.94 -3.58 -12.19
C CYS A 29 -8.29 -3.69 -10.69
N ALA A 30 -9.55 -3.95 -10.37
CA ALA A 30 -10.02 -4.13 -9.00
C ALA A 30 -9.84 -5.58 -8.48
N SER A 31 -9.57 -6.56 -9.35
CA SER A 31 -9.46 -7.98 -8.95
C SER A 31 -8.20 -8.32 -8.13
N PHE A 32 -7.23 -7.42 -8.08
CA PHE A 32 -6.01 -7.57 -7.26
C PHE A 32 -6.25 -7.29 -5.78
N PHE A 33 -7.38 -6.69 -5.43
CA PHE A 33 -7.69 -6.29 -4.07
C PHE A 33 -8.73 -7.23 -3.44
N PRO A 34 -8.58 -7.58 -2.15
CA PRO A 34 -9.56 -8.39 -1.44
C PRO A 34 -10.99 -7.86 -1.54
N LYS A 35 -11.91 -8.77 -1.88
CA LYS A 35 -13.36 -8.51 -1.84
C LYS A 35 -13.98 -9.21 -0.63
N GLY A 36 -14.97 -8.58 -0.01
CA GLY A 36 -15.63 -9.10 1.19
C GLY A 36 -14.87 -8.75 2.48
N ARG A 37 -15.18 -9.48 3.56
CA ARG A 37 -14.61 -9.24 4.88
C ARG A 37 -13.48 -10.23 5.16
N TRP A 38 -12.34 -9.72 5.61
CA TRP A 38 -11.15 -10.53 5.83
C TRP A 38 -10.44 -10.14 7.12
N GLN A 39 -9.91 -11.13 7.82
CA GLN A 39 -8.90 -10.98 8.85
C GLN A 39 -7.57 -11.50 8.30
N LEU A 40 -6.55 -10.64 8.29
CA LEU A 40 -5.20 -10.97 7.83
C LEU A 40 -4.22 -10.78 8.98
N ALA A 41 -3.35 -11.75 9.20
CA ALA A 41 -2.20 -11.60 10.10
C ALA A 41 -0.91 -11.66 9.29
N HIS A 42 0.00 -10.72 9.54
CA HIS A 42 1.31 -10.65 8.90
C HIS A 42 2.40 -10.58 9.93
N GLU A 43 3.50 -11.30 9.68
CA GLU A 43 4.79 -10.94 10.23
C GLU A 43 5.33 -9.75 9.44
N ILE A 44 5.84 -8.74 10.13
CA ILE A 44 6.30 -7.48 9.54
C ILE A 44 7.72 -7.22 10.00
N ASN A 45 8.65 -7.19 9.06
CA ASN A 45 10.02 -6.75 9.28
C ASN A 45 10.17 -5.35 8.68
N PHE A 46 10.39 -4.35 9.52
CA PHE A 46 10.51 -2.96 9.08
C PHE A 46 11.93 -2.45 9.19
N GLN A 47 12.29 -1.54 8.29
CA GLN A 47 13.54 -0.80 8.31
C GLN A 47 13.26 0.66 7.98
N LEU A 48 13.74 1.56 8.84
CA LEU A 48 13.60 3.00 8.71
C LEU A 48 14.91 3.62 8.20
N ALA A 49 14.83 4.77 7.55
CA ALA A 49 15.98 5.49 7.00
C ALA A 49 17.04 5.88 8.06
N ASN A 50 16.63 6.02 9.33
CA ASN A 50 17.55 6.29 10.44
C ASN A 50 18.30 5.03 10.93
N GLY A 51 18.16 3.90 10.23
CA GLY A 51 18.79 2.62 10.58
C GLY A 51 18.01 1.78 11.59
N ALA A 52 16.95 2.33 12.20
CA ALA A 52 16.11 1.56 13.11
C ALA A 52 15.39 0.45 12.33
N ASN A 53 15.39 -0.75 12.88
CA ASN A 53 14.68 -1.90 12.34
C ASN A 53 13.98 -2.66 13.47
N GLY A 54 13.11 -3.58 13.10
CA GLY A 54 12.42 -4.42 14.06
C GLY A 54 11.41 -5.33 13.42
N ASN A 55 10.88 -6.22 14.24
CA ASN A 55 9.89 -7.20 13.85
C ASN A 55 8.61 -6.94 14.65
N ALA A 56 7.48 -7.10 13.99
CA ALA A 56 6.16 -6.97 14.59
C ALA A 56 5.19 -7.94 13.94
N VAL A 57 4.06 -8.18 14.61
CA VAL A 57 2.90 -8.85 14.03
C VAL A 57 1.83 -7.81 13.78
N GLY A 58 1.36 -7.72 12.54
CA GLY A 58 0.24 -6.88 12.15
C GLY A 58 -1.02 -7.73 11.99
N VAL A 59 -2.11 -7.34 12.64
CA VAL A 59 -3.44 -7.91 12.40
C VAL A 59 -4.30 -6.84 11.74
N LEU A 60 -4.95 -7.20 10.64
CA LEU A 60 -5.79 -6.31 9.85
C LEU A 60 -7.16 -6.95 9.64
N ILE A 61 -8.21 -6.20 9.89
CA ILE A 61 -9.57 -6.51 9.47
C ILE A 61 -9.95 -5.55 8.33
N ILE A 62 -10.35 -6.11 7.20
CA ILE A 62 -10.84 -5.39 6.03
C ILE A 62 -12.35 -5.60 5.94
N ASP A 63 -13.10 -4.52 5.78
CA ASP A 63 -14.56 -4.55 5.60
C ASP A 63 -14.99 -3.46 4.59
N GLY A 64 -15.06 -3.83 3.31
CA GLY A 64 -15.21 -2.87 2.23
C GLY A 64 -14.06 -1.85 2.23
N ASN A 65 -14.37 -0.57 2.45
CA ASN A 65 -13.38 0.50 2.57
C ASN A 65 -13.00 0.84 4.02
N ALA A 66 -13.62 0.17 5.00
CA ALA A 66 -13.27 0.31 6.41
C ALA A 66 -12.17 -0.68 6.80
N LEU A 67 -11.33 -0.28 7.75
CA LEU A 67 -10.19 -1.02 8.23
C LEU A 67 -10.11 -0.97 9.75
N SER A 68 -9.71 -2.06 10.39
CA SER A 68 -9.22 -2.06 11.77
C SER A 68 -7.88 -2.74 11.80
N CYS A 69 -6.88 -2.13 12.44
CA CYS A 69 -5.55 -2.71 12.52
C CYS A 69 -5.00 -2.70 13.95
N ALA A 70 -4.13 -3.67 14.21
CA ALA A 70 -3.30 -3.76 15.39
C ALA A 70 -1.87 -4.11 14.97
N LEU A 71 -0.90 -3.48 15.63
CA LEU A 71 0.52 -3.83 15.55
C LEU A 71 0.97 -4.27 16.93
N MET A 72 1.60 -5.43 17.02
CA MET A 72 2.05 -6.02 18.28
C MET A 72 3.46 -6.57 18.17
N THR A 73 4.14 -6.71 19.31
CA THR A 73 5.38 -7.49 19.39
C THR A 73 5.06 -8.98 19.39
N ILE A 74 6.09 -9.82 19.22
CA ILE A 74 5.93 -11.28 19.25
C ILE A 74 5.52 -11.80 20.64
N GLU A 75 5.82 -11.04 21.69
CA GLU A 75 5.44 -11.32 23.08
C GLU A 75 3.98 -10.91 23.39
N GLY A 76 3.26 -10.34 22.41
CA GLY A 76 1.86 -9.96 22.54
C GLY A 76 1.64 -8.54 23.08
N LEU A 77 2.69 -7.72 23.22
CA LEU A 77 2.52 -6.32 23.59
C LEU A 77 1.92 -5.54 22.41
N THR A 78 0.72 -5.00 22.59
CA THR A 78 0.08 -4.14 21.59
C THR A 78 0.76 -2.77 21.54
N LEU A 79 1.44 -2.48 20.43
CA LEU A 79 2.17 -1.24 20.20
C LEU A 79 1.27 -0.14 19.62
N PHE A 80 0.36 -0.52 18.73
CA PHE A 80 -0.53 0.41 18.03
C PHE A 80 -1.86 -0.27 17.68
N THR A 81 -2.98 0.45 17.79
CA THR A 81 -4.27 0.04 17.23
C THR A 81 -5.03 1.24 16.69
N ALA A 82 -5.67 1.05 15.55
CA ALA A 82 -6.50 2.08 14.94
C ALA A 82 -7.66 1.48 14.14
N ARG A 83 -8.65 2.34 13.86
CA ARG A 83 -9.76 2.06 12.97
C ARG A 83 -9.88 3.19 11.97
N SER A 84 -10.16 2.84 10.71
CA SER A 84 -10.50 3.80 9.67
C SER A 84 -11.86 3.44 9.10
N GLN A 85 -12.78 4.39 9.12
CA GLN A 85 -14.11 4.24 8.54
C GLN A 85 -14.07 4.36 7.01
N SER A 86 -15.16 3.99 6.34
CA SER A 86 -15.24 4.05 4.88
C SER A 86 -15.11 5.46 4.30
N ASP A 87 -15.50 6.49 5.08
CA ASP A 87 -15.32 7.91 4.75
C ASP A 87 -13.87 8.42 4.93
N GLY A 88 -12.96 7.56 5.40
CA GLY A 88 -11.58 7.91 5.68
C GLY A 88 -11.30 8.39 7.10
N THR A 89 -12.33 8.56 7.94
CA THR A 89 -12.18 9.00 9.33
C THR A 89 -11.29 8.02 10.10
N LEU A 90 -10.18 8.52 10.64
CA LEU A 90 -9.19 7.74 11.39
C LEU A 90 -9.37 7.94 12.91
N GLN A 91 -9.53 6.85 13.63
CA GLN A 91 -9.51 6.80 15.09
C GLN A 91 -8.32 5.96 15.57
N VAL A 92 -7.40 6.58 16.30
CA VAL A 92 -6.32 5.85 17.01
C VAL A 92 -6.86 5.43 18.37
N LEU A 93 -6.79 4.14 18.67
CA LEU A 93 -7.26 3.56 19.93
C LEU A 93 -6.11 3.35 20.93
N ARG A 94 -4.91 3.05 20.43
CA ARG A 94 -3.68 2.92 21.22
C ARG A 94 -2.47 3.25 20.36
N ALA A 95 -1.48 3.93 20.95
CA ALA A 95 -0.16 4.10 20.36
C ALA A 95 0.87 4.25 21.49
N LEU A 96 1.85 3.35 21.54
CA LEU A 96 3.03 3.48 22.40
C LEU A 96 4.17 4.13 21.61
N PRO A 97 5.10 4.85 22.24
CA PRO A 97 6.30 5.33 21.55
C PRO A 97 7.06 4.18 20.86
N PRO A 98 7.58 4.38 19.63
CA PRO A 98 7.57 5.61 18.82
C PRO A 98 6.34 5.75 17.88
N PHE A 99 5.32 4.91 18.03
CA PHE A 99 4.13 4.84 17.16
C PHE A 99 3.10 5.95 17.44
N ASP A 100 3.32 6.75 18.49
CA ASP A 100 2.51 7.89 18.92
C ASP A 100 2.91 9.22 18.26
N ARG A 101 3.99 9.23 17.46
CA ARG A 101 4.45 10.42 16.74
C ARG A 101 3.39 10.94 15.78
N GLN A 102 3.31 12.27 15.67
CA GLN A 102 2.40 12.93 14.74
C GLN A 102 2.63 12.41 13.30
N GLY A 103 1.53 12.10 12.62
CA GLY A 103 1.55 11.59 11.24
C GLY A 103 1.86 10.10 11.10
N PHE A 104 2.39 9.42 12.12
CA PHE A 104 2.67 7.97 12.05
C PHE A 104 1.40 7.17 11.74
N ALA A 105 0.34 7.39 12.53
CA ALA A 105 -0.93 6.68 12.37
C ALA A 105 -1.54 6.90 10.97
N ALA A 106 -1.51 8.14 10.48
CA ALA A 106 -2.01 8.47 9.15
C ALA A 106 -1.19 7.80 8.05
N GLY A 107 0.14 7.81 8.17
CA GLY A 107 1.04 7.13 7.23
C GLY A 107 0.83 5.62 7.21
N LEU A 108 0.77 4.97 8.38
CA LEU A 108 0.53 3.54 8.49
C LEU A 108 -0.83 3.14 7.88
N ILE A 109 -1.89 3.91 8.14
CA ILE A 109 -3.20 3.63 7.55
C ILE A 109 -3.19 3.87 6.05
N ALA A 110 -2.50 4.90 5.55
CA ALA A 110 -2.33 5.10 4.12
C ALA A 110 -1.58 3.93 3.45
N ASP A 111 -0.58 3.35 4.13
CA ASP A 111 0.13 2.16 3.65
C ASP A 111 -0.78 0.94 3.60
N VAL A 112 -1.52 0.68 4.68
CA VAL A 112 -2.49 -0.43 4.74
C VAL A 112 -3.53 -0.29 3.62
N ARG A 113 -4.08 0.92 3.41
CA ARG A 113 -5.01 1.19 2.32
C ARG A 113 -4.36 0.95 0.96
N ALA A 114 -3.15 1.44 0.74
CA ALA A 114 -2.42 1.25 -0.50
C ALA A 114 -2.19 -0.23 -0.83
N VAL A 115 -1.97 -1.07 0.18
CA VAL A 115 -1.71 -2.51 -0.02
C VAL A 115 -3.00 -3.30 -0.24
N PHE A 116 -4.04 -3.03 0.56
CA PHE A 116 -5.17 -3.95 0.70
C PHE A 116 -6.50 -3.42 0.13
N LEU A 117 -6.59 -2.14 -0.24
CA LEU A 117 -7.80 -1.57 -0.84
C LEU A 117 -7.53 -1.13 -2.28
N SER A 118 -8.56 -1.21 -3.11
CA SER A 118 -8.51 -0.60 -4.44
C SER A 118 -8.21 0.89 -4.32
N PRO A 119 -7.27 1.44 -5.09
CA PRO A 119 -7.01 2.87 -5.08
C PRO A 119 -8.28 3.65 -5.46
N PRO A 120 -8.52 4.80 -4.81
CA PRO A 120 -9.64 5.67 -5.16
C PRO A 120 -9.38 6.38 -6.51
N GLY A 121 -10.43 6.96 -7.07
CA GLY A 121 -10.33 7.84 -8.24
C GLY A 121 -10.74 7.20 -9.56
N VAL A 122 -10.49 7.93 -10.65
CA VAL A 122 -10.88 7.51 -12.00
C VAL A 122 -9.86 6.51 -12.51
N VAL A 123 -10.32 5.32 -12.89
CA VAL A 123 -9.49 4.28 -13.48
C VAL A 123 -9.36 4.46 -14.98
N SER A 124 -8.14 4.33 -15.48
CA SER A 124 -7.81 4.24 -16.89
C SER A 124 -6.94 3.01 -17.13
N VAL A 125 -7.06 2.43 -18.33
CA VAL A 125 -6.29 1.25 -18.73
C VAL A 125 -5.45 1.63 -19.94
N GLY A 126 -4.19 1.21 -19.92
CA GLY A 126 -3.29 1.46 -21.03
C GLY A 126 -2.14 0.48 -21.10
N ARG A 127 -1.29 0.69 -22.10
CA ARG A 127 -0.04 -0.03 -22.28
C ARG A 127 1.14 0.87 -22.04
N LEU A 128 2.13 0.35 -21.35
CA LEU A 128 3.46 0.95 -21.22
C LEU A 128 4.25 0.76 -22.52
N ALA A 129 5.38 1.47 -22.63
CA ALA A 129 6.27 1.39 -23.80
C ALA A 129 6.80 -0.04 -24.06
N ASP A 130 6.92 -0.86 -23.01
CA ASP A 130 7.32 -2.27 -23.10
C ASP A 130 6.16 -3.23 -23.42
N GLY A 131 4.98 -2.70 -23.70
CA GLY A 131 3.79 -3.46 -24.09
C GLY A 131 2.96 -4.03 -22.92
N ARG A 132 3.45 -3.94 -21.68
CA ARG A 132 2.71 -4.38 -20.49
C ARG A 132 1.44 -3.55 -20.29
N VAL A 133 0.37 -4.21 -19.88
CA VAL A 133 -0.91 -3.57 -19.55
C VAL A 133 -0.85 -3.06 -18.11
N GLN A 134 -1.37 -1.87 -17.87
CA GLN A 134 -1.39 -1.22 -16.56
C GLN A 134 -2.75 -0.56 -16.33
N CYS A 135 -3.19 -0.58 -15.07
CA CYS A 135 -4.30 0.25 -14.61
C CYS A 135 -3.75 1.47 -13.89
N ARG A 136 -4.28 2.65 -14.21
CA ARG A 136 -3.91 3.91 -13.58
C ARG A 136 -5.13 4.53 -12.92
N TYR A 137 -5.04 4.74 -11.62
CA TYR A 137 -6.03 5.41 -10.80
C TYR A 137 -5.58 6.85 -10.57
N ALA A 138 -6.37 7.82 -11.02
CA ALA A 138 -6.11 9.23 -10.81
C ALA A 138 -7.04 9.78 -9.73
N ASN A 139 -6.44 10.30 -8.64
CA ASN A 139 -7.16 10.88 -7.50
C ASN A 139 -6.57 12.26 -7.17
N GLY A 140 -7.10 13.30 -7.81
CA GLY A 140 -6.54 14.65 -7.70
C GLY A 140 -5.11 14.70 -8.26
N GLN A 141 -4.15 15.03 -7.40
CA GLN A 141 -2.72 15.06 -7.78
C GLN A 141 -1.98 13.74 -7.52
N GLU A 142 -2.60 12.81 -6.80
CA GLU A 142 -2.04 11.48 -6.58
C GLU A 142 -2.44 10.54 -7.71
N VAL A 143 -1.47 9.74 -8.14
CA VAL A 143 -1.68 8.70 -9.16
C VAL A 143 -1.18 7.38 -8.62
N THR A 144 -2.02 6.34 -8.69
CA THR A 144 -1.61 4.97 -8.35
C THR A 144 -1.71 4.08 -9.58
N ASP A 145 -0.57 3.53 -9.95
CA ASP A 145 -0.47 2.53 -11.00
C ASP A 145 -0.52 1.12 -10.41
N VAL A 146 -1.36 0.26 -10.99
CA VAL A 146 -1.42 -1.18 -10.72
C VAL A 146 -0.92 -1.93 -11.94
N LEU A 147 0.19 -2.64 -11.76
CA LEU A 147 0.88 -3.36 -12.81
C LEU A 147 0.80 -4.88 -12.54
N PRO A 148 -0.01 -5.63 -13.30
CA PRO A 148 0.01 -7.07 -13.27
C PRO A 148 1.39 -7.61 -13.68
N LYS A 149 1.84 -8.67 -13.00
CA LYS A 149 3.07 -9.39 -13.32
C LYS A 149 2.74 -10.72 -14.00
N MET A 150 3.73 -11.27 -14.71
CA MET A 150 3.58 -12.55 -15.42
C MET A 150 3.39 -13.75 -14.47
N ASP A 151 3.88 -13.64 -13.24
CA ASP A 151 3.72 -14.64 -12.17
C ASP A 151 2.32 -14.63 -11.53
N GLY A 152 1.37 -13.83 -12.05
CA GLY A 152 0.02 -13.71 -11.51
C GLY A 152 -0.09 -12.78 -10.30
N CYS A 153 1.03 -12.22 -9.82
CA CYS A 153 1.03 -11.17 -8.81
C CYS A 153 0.88 -9.77 -9.42
N PHE A 154 1.05 -8.74 -8.61
CA PHE A 154 0.99 -7.34 -9.03
C PHE A 154 2.07 -6.49 -8.36
N ARG A 155 2.29 -5.30 -8.92
CA ARG A 155 3.05 -4.22 -8.30
C ARG A 155 2.19 -2.97 -8.29
N LEU A 156 2.27 -2.21 -7.21
CA LEU A 156 1.69 -0.89 -7.09
C LEU A 156 2.80 0.15 -7.07
N SER A 157 2.59 1.26 -7.77
CA SER A 157 3.44 2.45 -7.70
C SER A 157 2.55 3.66 -7.47
N THR A 158 2.78 4.39 -6.38
CA THR A 158 2.08 5.65 -6.09
C THR A 158 3.00 6.81 -6.42
N TYR A 159 2.45 7.80 -7.09
CA TYR A 159 3.11 9.03 -7.50
C TYR A 159 2.36 10.22 -6.91
N ALA A 160 3.08 11.13 -6.28
CA ALA A 160 2.52 12.35 -5.73
C ALA A 160 3.46 13.53 -5.97
N PRO A 161 2.96 14.77 -5.96
CA PRO A 161 3.81 15.95 -6.02
C PRO A 161 4.80 15.94 -4.85
N MET A 162 6.05 16.28 -5.13
CA MET A 162 7.09 16.43 -4.10
C MET A 162 7.70 17.83 -4.20
N GLY A 163 7.79 18.52 -3.06
CA GLY A 163 8.28 19.89 -2.98
C GLY A 163 7.22 20.95 -3.36
N SER A 164 7.58 22.23 -3.20
CA SER A 164 6.70 23.38 -3.45
C SER A 164 6.50 23.70 -4.93
N SER A 165 7.26 23.09 -5.85
CA SER A 165 7.20 23.38 -7.28
C SER A 165 6.14 22.59 -8.05
N GLY A 166 5.48 21.60 -7.44
CA GLY A 166 4.17 21.05 -7.87
C GLY A 166 4.02 20.45 -9.27
N GLU A 167 5.03 20.49 -10.15
CA GLU A 167 4.83 20.30 -11.59
C GLU A 167 4.94 18.86 -12.08
N THR A 168 5.64 17.97 -11.37
CA THR A 168 5.77 16.57 -11.82
C THR A 168 5.62 15.60 -10.65
N PRO A 169 4.60 14.71 -10.68
CA PRO A 169 4.44 13.70 -9.65
C PRO A 169 5.60 12.71 -9.73
N VAL A 170 6.19 12.42 -8.58
CA VAL A 170 7.30 11.49 -8.42
C VAL A 170 6.85 10.31 -7.59
N GLN A 171 7.49 9.16 -7.79
CA GLN A 171 7.13 7.94 -7.09
C GLN A 171 7.44 8.08 -5.60
N THR A 172 6.40 8.04 -4.77
CA THR A 172 6.48 8.17 -3.31
C THR A 172 6.35 6.83 -2.61
N ARG A 173 5.70 5.84 -3.23
CA ARG A 173 5.49 4.51 -2.63
C ARG A 173 5.50 3.42 -3.69
N THR A 174 6.03 2.25 -3.32
CA THR A 174 5.85 1.00 -4.10
C THR A 174 5.38 -0.13 -3.21
N VAL A 175 4.56 -1.02 -3.76
CA VAL A 175 4.21 -2.31 -3.17
C VAL A 175 4.51 -3.39 -4.19
N ASP A 176 5.37 -4.34 -3.87
CA ASP A 176 5.64 -5.51 -4.70
C ASP A 176 5.03 -6.75 -4.02
N ALA A 177 4.00 -7.33 -4.65
CA ALA A 177 3.37 -8.55 -4.18
C ALA A 177 4.09 -9.77 -4.79
N ARG A 178 4.35 -10.80 -3.98
CA ARG A 178 4.95 -12.06 -4.43
C ARG A 178 4.18 -13.25 -3.88
N MET A 179 4.36 -14.40 -4.52
CA MET A 179 3.75 -15.66 -4.11
C MET A 179 2.22 -15.55 -3.95
N CYS A 180 1.56 -15.04 -5.00
CA CYS A 180 0.14 -14.76 -4.96
C CYS A 180 -0.66 -16.01 -5.32
N ASN A 181 -1.62 -16.35 -4.46
CA ASN A 181 -2.50 -17.50 -4.63
C ASN A 181 -3.95 -17.07 -4.51
N GLN A 182 -4.85 -17.77 -5.22
CA GLN A 182 -6.29 -17.56 -5.07
C GLN A 182 -6.76 -18.17 -3.74
N HIS A 183 -7.48 -17.37 -2.95
CA HIS A 183 -8.17 -17.77 -1.74
C HIS A 183 -9.66 -17.45 -1.92
N GLY A 184 -10.44 -18.44 -2.35
CA GLY A 184 -11.80 -18.21 -2.82
C GLY A 184 -11.81 -17.34 -4.08
N SER A 185 -12.45 -16.17 -4.01
CA SER A 185 -12.51 -15.19 -5.12
C SER A 185 -11.49 -14.05 -5.01
N THR A 186 -10.55 -14.13 -4.08
CA THR A 186 -9.58 -13.08 -3.78
C THR A 186 -8.16 -13.57 -4.03
N LEU A 187 -7.36 -12.74 -4.70
CA LEU A 187 -5.93 -12.95 -4.81
C LEU A 187 -5.23 -12.51 -3.51
N MET A 188 -4.49 -13.41 -2.87
CA MET A 188 -3.72 -13.14 -1.66
C MET A 188 -2.23 -13.29 -1.92
N ALA A 189 -1.45 -12.25 -1.63
CA ALA A 189 0.00 -12.29 -1.67
C ALA A 189 0.55 -12.87 -0.36
N HIS A 190 1.39 -13.90 -0.44
CA HIS A 190 2.07 -14.41 0.75
C HIS A 190 3.21 -13.50 1.20
N GLU A 191 3.77 -12.71 0.28
CA GLU A 191 4.79 -11.73 0.59
C GLU A 191 4.45 -10.38 -0.04
N LEU A 192 4.65 -9.32 0.74
CA LEU A 192 4.44 -7.94 0.31
C LEU A 192 5.64 -7.10 0.76
N ASN A 193 6.31 -6.48 -0.20
CA ASN A 193 7.39 -5.54 0.07
C ASN A 193 6.90 -4.13 -0.24
N LEU A 194 6.70 -3.32 0.80
CA LEU A 194 6.33 -1.92 0.68
C LEU A 194 7.57 -1.06 0.89
N THR A 195 7.77 -0.08 0.03
CA THR A 195 8.81 0.93 0.20
C THR A 195 8.20 2.32 0.11
N GLY A 196 8.38 3.13 1.15
CA GLY A 196 8.06 4.55 1.15
C GLY A 196 9.30 5.38 0.90
N GLN A 197 9.21 6.34 -0.03
CA GLN A 197 10.30 7.26 -0.40
C GLN A 197 10.15 8.60 0.35
N GLY A 198 11.27 9.29 0.60
CA GLY A 198 11.30 10.62 1.21
C GLY A 198 12.17 10.71 2.47
N ALA A 199 12.06 11.82 3.20
CA ALA A 199 12.90 12.13 4.37
C ALA A 199 12.78 11.10 5.52
N ALA A 200 11.66 10.38 5.59
CA ALA A 200 11.41 9.31 6.55
C ALA A 200 11.41 7.92 5.91
N GLY A 201 12.04 7.75 4.74
CA GLY A 201 11.96 6.55 3.91
C GLY A 201 12.09 5.24 4.69
N TYR A 202 11.37 4.22 4.25
CA TYR A 202 11.27 2.96 4.98
C TYR A 202 10.91 1.80 4.06
N THR A 203 11.19 0.60 4.53
CA THR A 203 10.77 -0.65 3.91
C THR A 203 9.99 -1.47 4.93
N LEU A 204 8.87 -2.05 4.50
CA LEU A 204 8.11 -3.06 5.24
C LEU A 204 8.13 -4.34 4.40
N ASN A 205 8.73 -5.39 4.93
CA ASN A 205 8.62 -6.74 4.36
C ASN A 205 7.59 -7.50 5.18
N MET A 206 6.49 -7.86 4.56
CA MET A 206 5.36 -8.50 5.22
C MET A 206 5.20 -9.91 4.69
N ARG A 207 5.08 -10.88 5.60
CA ARG A 207 4.79 -12.28 5.27
C ARG A 207 3.44 -12.65 5.86
N LEU A 208 2.54 -13.13 5.02
CA LEU A 208 1.21 -13.57 5.43
C LEU A 208 1.33 -14.80 6.34
N LEU A 209 0.78 -14.70 7.55
CA LEU A 209 0.68 -15.80 8.52
C LEU A 209 -0.68 -16.50 8.42
N SER A 210 -1.75 -15.71 8.29
CA SER A 210 -3.10 -16.24 8.11
C SER A 210 -3.98 -15.27 7.33
N ALA A 211 -4.93 -15.83 6.58
CA ALA A 211 -5.98 -15.10 5.90
C ALA A 211 -7.32 -15.83 6.08
N GLU A 212 -8.22 -15.21 6.84
CA GLU A 212 -9.51 -15.78 7.20
C GLU A 212 -10.63 -14.90 6.63
N SER A 213 -11.58 -15.52 5.90
CA SER A 213 -12.79 -14.82 5.49
C SER A 213 -13.74 -14.73 6.68
N LEU A 214 -14.26 -13.53 6.93
CA LEU A 214 -15.22 -13.27 7.99
C LEU A 214 -16.65 -13.27 7.43
N PRO A 215 -17.64 -13.76 8.18
CA PRO A 215 -19.05 -13.66 7.78
C PRO A 215 -19.47 -12.19 7.64
N ALA A 216 -20.47 -11.90 6.82
CA ALA A 216 -21.05 -10.56 6.75
C ALA A 216 -21.56 -10.12 8.13
N ILE A 217 -21.42 -8.84 8.48
CA ILE A 217 -22.12 -8.29 9.65
C ILE A 217 -23.58 -8.15 9.22
N ASN A 218 -24.48 -8.93 9.82
CA ASN A 218 -25.91 -8.64 9.70
C ASN A 218 -26.18 -7.36 10.50
N PRO A 219 -26.77 -6.33 9.87
CA PRO A 219 -27.06 -5.05 10.53
C PRO A 219 -28.07 -5.20 11.68
#